data_AF-A0A8S3PV28-F1
#
_entry.id   AF-A0A8S3PV28-F1
#
_cell.length_a   1.000
_cell.length_b   1.000
_cell.length_c   1.000
_cell.angle_alpha   90.00
_cell.angle_beta   90.00
_cell.angle_gamma   90.00
#
_symmetry.space_group_name_H-M   'P 1'
#
loop_
_entity.id
_entity.type
_entity.pdbx_description
1 polymer ?
#
loop_
_entity_poly.entity_id
_entity_poly.type
_entity_poly.pdbx_seq_one_letter_code
_entity_poly.pdbx_strand_id
1 'polypeptide(L)'
;MKDATNSKDVCELFVEGSHHRNLSVACIMQNAFSKGKENRTMSINSQYIVLFKNPRDQVTPAVFARQMYPNNSKRFMNKYIEGVKRPYGYLFIDLKQNTLEEERLKIDIFNEQNQKVDSSDVMIGGGMAQYKNDEGKNIDQFEVRRTREQSLLGDYSELFETKEEKMPSCDECGLMFENVSDLMRHVKTWCPENNDLKRKFNEEYEDIPSKKFKKEIQIEDGEDDVFKKLAKYARDETEDLWEEKVDKYLKNGMSETEAKHRANRKLRDDELDKFMWKYANLVHYILQLRVGRLHLKVVKFIEKLVQEGTEYKKAIKMAIRKYKNELDNYLDEVIEEEEGEDGEQEDGDDDDEGDEEGEEGDDDDDEEEGEGDDDIDDDEEEEDDD
;
A
#
# COMPACT_ATOMS: atom_id res chain seq x y z
N MET A 1 1.38 -20.49 -9.64
CA MET A 1 1.48 -19.44 -10.69
C MET A 1 0.41 -19.51 -11.76
N LYS A 2 -0.05 -20.71 -12.18
CA LYS A 2 -1.12 -20.83 -13.19
C LYS A 2 -2.36 -20.00 -12.82
N ASP A 3 -2.76 -20.01 -11.55
CA ASP A 3 -3.95 -19.28 -11.10
C ASP A 3 -3.74 -17.75 -11.12
N ALA A 4 -2.60 -17.27 -10.62
CA ALA A 4 -2.24 -15.85 -10.67
C ALA A 4 -2.21 -15.30 -12.11
N THR A 5 -1.59 -16.02 -13.04
CA THR A 5 -1.47 -15.60 -14.45
C THR A 5 -2.77 -15.68 -15.26
N ASN A 6 -3.83 -16.27 -14.68
CA ASN A 6 -5.16 -16.33 -15.27
C ASN A 6 -6.19 -15.47 -14.49
N SER A 7 -5.78 -14.87 -13.38
CA SER A 7 -6.63 -14.03 -12.55
C SER A 7 -6.60 -12.58 -13.03
N LYS A 8 -7.79 -12.05 -13.36
CA LYS A 8 -7.96 -10.65 -13.72
C LYS A 8 -7.69 -9.73 -12.52
N ASP A 9 -8.14 -10.13 -11.34
CA ASP A 9 -7.95 -9.36 -10.11
C ASP A 9 -6.46 -9.16 -9.78
N VAL A 10 -5.63 -10.19 -10.02
CA VAL A 10 -4.17 -10.08 -9.85
C VAL A 10 -3.58 -9.18 -10.93
N CYS A 11 -4.05 -9.28 -12.18
CA CYS A 11 -3.62 -8.41 -13.28
C CYS A 11 -3.92 -6.93 -12.98
N GLU A 12 -5.09 -6.62 -12.42
CA GLU A 12 -5.49 -5.26 -12.04
C GLU A 12 -4.49 -4.60 -11.08
N LEU A 13 -3.87 -5.36 -10.17
CA LEU A 13 -2.82 -4.84 -9.28
C LEU A 13 -1.60 -4.32 -10.05
N PHE A 14 -1.24 -4.95 -11.17
CA PHE A 14 -0.11 -4.56 -12.02
C PHE A 14 -0.43 -3.39 -12.94
N VAL A 15 -1.70 -3.12 -13.23
CA VAL A 15 -2.10 -2.06 -14.19
C VAL A 15 -2.42 -0.75 -13.46
N GLU A 16 -3.48 -0.73 -12.67
CA GLU A 16 -3.97 0.50 -12.01
C GLU A 16 -4.03 0.36 -10.48
N GLY A 17 -4.16 -0.86 -9.98
CA GLY A 17 -4.41 -1.14 -8.57
C GLY A 17 -3.27 -0.68 -7.67
N SER A 18 -2.01 -0.95 -8.04
CA SER A 18 -0.83 -0.52 -7.29
C SER A 18 -0.77 1.00 -7.12
N HIS A 19 -0.94 1.75 -8.21
CA HIS A 19 -0.90 3.22 -8.21
C HIS A 19 -2.08 3.85 -7.47
N HIS A 20 -3.30 3.35 -7.67
CA HIS A 20 -4.50 3.93 -7.05
C HIS A 20 -4.64 3.62 -5.55
N ARG A 21 -3.96 2.58 -5.07
CA ARG A 21 -4.04 2.11 -3.68
C ARG A 21 -2.73 2.31 -2.90
N ASN A 22 -1.70 2.90 -3.50
CA ASN A 22 -0.37 3.05 -2.92
C ASN A 22 0.20 1.70 -2.43
N LEU A 23 0.09 0.67 -3.26
CA LEU A 23 0.54 -0.68 -2.94
C LEU A 23 1.81 -1.02 -3.73
N SER A 24 2.78 -1.65 -3.05
CA SER A 24 3.89 -2.33 -3.71
C SER A 24 3.50 -3.76 -4.03
N VAL A 25 3.71 -4.19 -5.29
CA VAL A 25 3.34 -5.52 -5.75
C VAL A 25 4.60 -6.26 -6.19
N ALA A 26 4.88 -7.40 -5.54
CA ALA A 26 5.97 -8.29 -5.92
C ALA A 26 5.42 -9.62 -6.42
N CYS A 27 5.80 -10.04 -7.62
CA CYS A 27 5.46 -11.35 -8.17
C CYS A 27 6.74 -12.16 -8.41
N ILE A 28 6.79 -13.35 -7.80
CA ILE A 28 7.91 -14.27 -7.91
C ILE A 28 7.52 -15.39 -8.86
N MET A 29 8.30 -15.55 -9.93
CA MET A 29 8.00 -16.49 -11.02
C MET A 29 9.18 -17.41 -11.24
N GLN A 30 8.93 -18.72 -11.40
CA GLN A 30 9.95 -19.68 -11.85
C GLN A 30 10.24 -19.54 -13.35
N ASN A 31 9.23 -19.16 -14.14
CA ASN A 31 9.33 -18.95 -15.57
C ASN A 31 8.58 -17.66 -15.92
N ALA A 32 9.30 -16.65 -16.42
CA ALA A 32 8.74 -15.37 -16.82
C ALA A 32 7.66 -15.52 -17.92
N PHE A 33 7.79 -16.53 -18.79
CA PHE A 33 6.87 -16.80 -19.90
C PHE A 33 5.88 -17.94 -19.60
N SER A 34 5.52 -18.11 -18.32
CA SER A 34 4.49 -19.07 -17.94
C SER A 34 3.17 -18.83 -18.70
N LYS A 35 2.46 -19.92 -19.02
CA LYS A 35 1.17 -19.85 -19.74
C LYS A 35 0.11 -19.22 -18.84
N GLY A 36 -0.51 -18.15 -19.33
CA GLY A 36 -1.65 -17.51 -18.70
C GLY A 36 -2.02 -16.25 -19.47
N LYS A 37 -3.33 -15.99 -19.61
CA LYS A 37 -3.85 -14.90 -20.45
C LYS A 37 -3.39 -13.51 -19.98
N GLU A 38 -3.16 -13.35 -18.68
CA GLU A 38 -2.82 -12.05 -18.07
C GLU A 38 -1.31 -11.83 -17.91
N ASN A 39 -0.48 -12.87 -18.01
CA ASN A 39 0.96 -12.79 -17.74
C ASN A 39 1.65 -11.70 -18.59
N ARG A 40 1.31 -11.63 -19.87
CA ARG A 40 1.85 -10.60 -20.77
C ARG A 40 1.54 -9.18 -20.29
N THR A 41 0.31 -8.95 -19.81
CA THR A 41 -0.12 -7.64 -19.30
C THR A 41 0.63 -7.30 -18.01
N MET A 42 0.73 -8.24 -17.08
CA MET A 42 1.49 -8.06 -15.84
C MET A 42 2.96 -7.72 -16.12
N SER A 43 3.60 -8.45 -17.04
CA SER A 43 5.00 -8.24 -17.38
C SER A 43 5.26 -6.89 -18.05
N ILE A 44 4.35 -6.39 -18.90
CA ILE A 44 4.52 -5.09 -19.58
C ILE A 44 4.31 -3.92 -18.62
N ASN A 45 3.44 -4.05 -17.62
CA ASN A 45 3.16 -2.98 -16.65
C ASN A 45 4.08 -3.05 -15.41
N SER A 46 4.96 -4.04 -15.33
CA SER A 46 5.94 -4.12 -14.24
C SER A 46 6.97 -2.99 -14.37
N GLN A 47 7.19 -2.25 -13.29
CA GLN A 47 8.21 -1.19 -13.25
C GLN A 47 9.64 -1.73 -13.12
N TYR A 48 9.77 -2.92 -12.53
CA TYR A 48 11.05 -3.54 -12.25
C TYR A 48 10.98 -5.03 -12.58
N ILE A 49 12.06 -5.57 -13.13
CA ILE A 49 12.23 -7.02 -13.32
C ILE A 49 13.60 -7.42 -12.77
N VAL A 50 13.62 -8.50 -11.99
CA VAL A 50 14.86 -9.09 -11.47
C VAL A 50 15.06 -10.46 -12.08
N LEU A 51 16.11 -10.62 -12.89
CA LEU A 51 16.43 -11.88 -13.55
C LEU A 51 17.58 -12.59 -12.82
N PHE A 52 17.29 -13.73 -12.23
CA PHE A 52 18.28 -14.61 -11.61
C PHE A 52 18.95 -15.54 -12.63
N LYS A 53 20.07 -16.16 -12.22
CA LYS A 53 20.75 -17.18 -13.00
C LYS A 53 19.88 -18.43 -13.16
N ASN A 54 19.57 -18.79 -14.40
CA ASN A 54 19.03 -20.10 -14.74
C ASN A 54 19.95 -20.81 -15.74
N PRO A 55 20.83 -21.74 -15.30
CA PRO A 55 21.76 -22.41 -16.20
C PRO A 55 21.10 -23.20 -17.32
N ARG A 56 19.85 -23.64 -17.14
CA ARG A 56 19.09 -24.43 -18.12
C ARG A 56 18.38 -23.53 -19.13
N ASP A 57 17.78 -22.43 -18.68
CA ASP A 57 16.99 -21.54 -19.51
C ASP A 57 17.70 -20.21 -19.79
N GLN A 58 18.49 -20.20 -20.86
CA GLN A 58 19.12 -18.99 -21.41
C GLN A 58 18.23 -18.31 -22.47
N VAL A 59 17.07 -18.89 -22.79
CA VAL A 59 16.14 -18.30 -23.76
C VAL A 59 15.43 -17.11 -23.13
N THR A 60 15.07 -17.22 -21.85
CA THR A 60 14.43 -16.13 -21.10
C THR A 60 15.16 -14.78 -21.20
N PRO A 61 16.43 -14.66 -20.76
CA PRO A 61 17.17 -13.40 -20.90
C PRO A 61 17.37 -12.97 -22.36
N ALA A 62 17.52 -13.91 -23.30
CA ALA A 62 17.66 -13.58 -24.73
C ALA A 62 16.37 -12.97 -25.33
N VAL A 63 15.19 -13.39 -24.88
CA VAL A 63 13.91 -12.80 -25.29
C VAL A 63 13.79 -11.37 -24.75
N PHE A 64 14.08 -11.14 -23.47
CA PHE A 64 14.11 -9.78 -22.91
C PHE A 64 15.10 -8.88 -23.66
N ALA A 65 16.30 -9.39 -23.95
CA ALA A 65 17.31 -8.66 -24.72
C ALA A 65 16.80 -8.22 -26.10
N ARG A 66 16.07 -9.08 -26.82
CA ARG A 66 15.49 -8.74 -28.13
C ARG A 66 14.31 -7.78 -28.03
N GLN A 67 13.49 -7.89 -26.98
CA GLN A 67 12.33 -7.02 -26.79
C GLN A 67 12.73 -5.61 -26.37
N MET A 68 13.68 -5.49 -25.44
CA MET A 68 14.15 -4.19 -24.94
C MET A 68 15.19 -3.54 -25.85
N TYR A 69 16.08 -4.34 -26.45
CA TYR A 69 17.21 -3.88 -27.26
C TYR A 69 17.24 -4.58 -28.62
N PRO A 70 16.24 -4.34 -29.51
CA PRO A 70 16.12 -5.05 -30.79
C PRO A 70 17.36 -4.91 -31.68
N ASN A 71 18.04 -3.75 -31.62
CA ASN A 71 19.25 -3.48 -32.38
C ASN A 71 20.55 -3.68 -31.58
N ASN A 72 20.47 -4.01 -30.29
CA ASN A 72 21.64 -4.14 -29.42
C ASN A 72 21.45 -5.16 -28.28
N SER A 73 20.96 -6.36 -28.60
CA SER A 73 20.72 -7.40 -27.60
C SER A 73 22.00 -7.85 -26.88
N LYS A 74 23.18 -7.62 -27.48
CA LYS A 74 24.49 -7.93 -26.87
C LYS A 74 24.73 -7.13 -25.59
N ARG A 75 24.35 -5.84 -25.56
CA ARG A 75 24.49 -5.00 -24.36
C ARG A 75 23.79 -5.63 -23.16
N PHE A 76 22.53 -6.02 -23.36
CA PHE A 76 21.74 -6.68 -22.32
C PHE A 76 22.38 -8.00 -21.87
N MET A 77 22.73 -8.86 -22.82
CA MET A 77 23.28 -10.19 -22.51
C MET A 77 24.62 -10.10 -21.77
N ASN A 78 25.48 -9.13 -22.13
CA ASN A 78 26.74 -8.90 -21.42
C ASN A 78 26.50 -8.50 -19.96
N LYS A 79 25.57 -7.56 -19.71
CA LYS A 79 25.19 -7.16 -18.34
C LYS A 79 24.55 -8.30 -17.56
N TYR A 80 23.73 -9.12 -18.20
CA TYR A 80 23.18 -10.32 -17.58
C TYR A 80 24.28 -11.29 -17.14
N ILE A 81 25.19 -11.65 -18.06
CA ILE A 81 26.31 -12.58 -17.78
C ILE A 81 27.19 -12.04 -16.64
N GLU A 82 27.46 -10.74 -16.64
CA GLU A 82 28.20 -10.05 -15.58
C GLU A 82 27.49 -10.18 -14.23
N GLY A 83 26.19 -9.85 -14.17
CA GLY A 83 25.39 -9.90 -12.95
C GLY A 83 25.22 -11.30 -12.36
N VAL A 84 25.17 -12.34 -13.21
CA VAL A 84 25.01 -13.74 -12.79
C VAL A 84 26.32 -14.53 -12.69
N LYS A 85 27.47 -13.86 -12.79
CA LYS A 85 28.79 -14.48 -12.67
C LYS A 85 29.01 -15.10 -11.30
N ARG A 86 28.59 -14.40 -10.24
CA ARG A 86 28.63 -14.88 -8.84
C ARG A 86 27.42 -15.76 -8.49
N PRO A 87 27.55 -16.69 -7.52
CA PRO A 87 26.39 -17.38 -6.94
C PRO A 87 25.33 -16.38 -6.47
N TYR A 88 24.05 -16.69 -6.71
CA TYR A 88 22.90 -15.82 -6.38
C TYR A 88 22.93 -14.42 -7.03
N GLY A 89 23.79 -14.23 -8.03
CA GLY A 89 23.81 -13.03 -8.86
C GLY A 89 22.54 -12.87 -9.69
N TYR A 90 22.21 -11.62 -10.00
CA TYR A 90 21.01 -11.22 -10.73
C TYR A 90 21.29 -10.00 -11.61
N LEU A 91 20.43 -9.80 -12.60
CA LEU A 91 20.31 -8.54 -13.34
C LEU A 91 19.04 -7.82 -12.88
N PHE A 92 19.20 -6.58 -12.41
CA PHE A 92 18.09 -5.68 -12.11
C PHE A 92 17.77 -4.84 -13.34
N ILE A 93 16.51 -4.81 -13.73
CA ILE A 93 16.00 -4.13 -14.91
C ILE A 93 15.00 -3.07 -14.45
N ASP A 94 15.30 -1.81 -14.74
CA ASP A 94 14.45 -0.66 -14.45
C ASP A 94 13.67 -0.25 -15.72
N LEU A 95 12.36 -0.43 -15.66
CA LEU A 95 11.41 -0.19 -16.75
C LEU A 95 10.61 1.11 -16.56
N LYS A 96 10.95 1.94 -15.56
CA LYS A 96 10.28 3.24 -15.42
C LYS A 96 10.57 4.13 -16.63
N GLN A 97 9.60 4.97 -16.98
CA GLN A 97 9.69 5.82 -18.16
C GLN A 97 10.75 6.93 -18.01
N ASN A 98 11.00 7.39 -16.78
CA ASN A 98 11.96 8.43 -16.45
C ASN A 98 13.40 7.93 -16.27
N THR A 99 13.63 6.61 -16.24
CA THR A 99 14.98 6.05 -16.10
C THR A 99 15.79 6.24 -17.38
N LEU A 100 17.00 6.79 -17.24
CA LEU A 100 17.95 6.95 -18.36
C LEU A 100 18.32 5.58 -18.95
N GLU A 101 18.46 5.52 -20.27
CA GLU A 101 18.68 4.26 -21.01
C GLU A 101 19.95 3.51 -20.56
N GLU A 102 20.96 4.28 -20.14
CA GLU A 102 22.24 3.77 -19.65
C GLU A 102 22.12 3.10 -18.28
N GLU A 103 21.17 3.56 -17.47
CA GLU A 103 20.94 3.13 -16.09
C GLU A 103 19.90 2.02 -15.95
N ARG A 104 19.19 1.66 -17.03
CA ARG A 104 18.13 0.64 -16.98
C ARG A 104 18.60 -0.75 -16.53
N LEU A 105 19.88 -1.07 -16.75
CA LEU A 105 20.45 -2.39 -16.47
C LEU A 105 21.48 -2.28 -15.35
N LYS A 106 21.11 -2.67 -14.13
CA LYS A 106 21.97 -2.59 -12.94
C LYS A 106 22.29 -3.98 -12.41
N ILE A 107 23.45 -4.12 -11.78
CA ILE A 107 23.88 -5.34 -11.08
C ILE A 107 24.21 -4.98 -9.65
N ASP A 108 23.89 -5.86 -8.71
CA ASP A 108 24.28 -5.74 -7.31
C ASP A 108 23.90 -4.39 -6.65
N ILE A 109 22.64 -3.99 -6.82
CA ILE A 109 22.12 -2.67 -6.40
C ILE A 109 22.17 -2.42 -4.89
N PHE A 110 22.38 -3.47 -4.09
CA PHE A 110 22.48 -3.39 -2.63
C PHE A 110 23.92 -3.30 -2.11
N ASN A 111 24.92 -3.36 -2.99
CA ASN A 111 26.31 -3.24 -2.61
C ASN A 111 26.76 -1.78 -2.70
N GLU A 112 27.05 -1.19 -1.55
CA GLU A 112 27.43 0.23 -1.40
C GLU A 112 28.67 0.59 -2.24
N GLN A 113 29.54 -0.38 -2.57
CA GLN A 113 30.72 -0.14 -3.40
C GLN A 113 30.39 0.13 -4.87
N ASN A 114 29.27 -0.38 -5.38
CA ASN A 114 28.82 -0.18 -6.77
C ASN A 114 28.02 1.12 -6.98
N GLN A 115 27.77 1.90 -5.92
CA GLN A 115 27.09 3.20 -6.00
C GLN A 115 28.05 4.37 -6.29
N LYS A 116 29.37 4.12 -6.36
CA LYS A 116 30.39 5.10 -6.76
C LYS A 116 30.68 4.93 -8.26
N VAL A 117 30.13 5.80 -9.10
CA VAL A 117 30.38 5.75 -10.55
C VAL A 117 31.82 6.17 -10.84
N ASP A 118 32.58 5.22 -11.39
CA ASP A 118 33.95 5.33 -11.86
C ASP A 118 34.03 6.34 -13.04
N SER A 119 34.82 7.41 -12.89
CA SER A 119 35.09 8.39 -13.96
C SER A 119 36.12 7.88 -14.99
N SER A 120 36.31 6.57 -15.13
CA SER A 120 37.46 5.98 -15.80
C SER A 120 37.25 5.54 -17.26
N ASP A 121 36.03 5.57 -17.81
CA ASP A 121 35.79 5.13 -19.19
C ASP A 121 35.57 6.30 -20.17
N VAL A 122 36.61 7.14 -20.34
CA VAL A 122 36.79 7.94 -21.56
C VAL A 122 38.16 7.62 -22.14
N MET A 123 38.27 6.45 -22.78
CA MET A 123 39.38 6.16 -23.69
C MET A 123 38.95 6.53 -25.12
N ILE A 124 39.27 7.75 -25.54
CA ILE A 124 39.43 8.09 -26.98
C ILE A 124 40.93 8.16 -27.25
N GLY A 125 41.35 7.35 -28.22
CA GLY A 125 42.76 7.00 -28.45
C GLY A 125 43.66 8.10 -29.01
N GLY A 126 44.96 7.77 -29.01
CA GLY A 126 45.94 8.27 -29.97
C GLY A 126 46.90 9.36 -29.47
N GLY A 127 48.17 8.98 -29.26
CA GLY A 127 49.33 9.87 -29.44
C GLY A 127 50.03 10.35 -28.16
N MET A 128 51.23 9.83 -27.91
CA MET A 128 52.20 10.42 -26.97
C MET A 128 52.70 11.76 -27.51
N ALA A 129 52.31 12.88 -26.90
CA ALA A 129 52.95 14.17 -27.11
C ALA A 129 53.78 14.53 -25.87
N GLN A 130 55.09 14.73 -26.05
CA GLN A 130 56.01 15.18 -24.99
C GLN A 130 55.91 16.71 -24.85
N TYR A 131 55.67 17.20 -23.63
CA TYR A 131 55.63 18.64 -23.35
C TYR A 131 56.85 19.06 -22.51
N LYS A 132 57.45 20.19 -22.87
CA LYS A 132 58.55 20.86 -22.14
C LYS A 132 58.04 22.19 -21.59
N ASN A 133 58.61 22.64 -20.47
CA ASN A 133 58.35 23.98 -19.94
C ASN A 133 59.20 25.06 -20.64
N ASP A 134 58.96 26.33 -20.32
CA ASP A 134 59.62 27.50 -20.94
C ASP A 134 61.13 27.61 -20.65
N GLU A 135 61.70 26.69 -19.85
CA GLU A 135 63.14 26.53 -19.62
C GLU A 135 63.73 25.29 -20.32
N GLY A 136 62.94 24.60 -21.16
CA GLY A 136 63.37 23.50 -22.02
C GLY A 136 63.54 22.14 -21.35
N LYS A 137 63.04 21.95 -20.13
CA LYS A 137 63.07 20.65 -19.44
C LYS A 137 61.77 19.87 -19.69
N ASN A 138 61.90 18.55 -19.87
CA ASN A 138 60.75 17.64 -19.99
C ASN A 138 60.05 17.55 -18.63
N ILE A 139 58.73 17.67 -18.65
CA ILE A 139 57.87 17.63 -17.47
C ILE A 139 56.85 16.50 -17.66
N ASP A 140 56.58 15.78 -16.57
CA ASP A 140 55.56 14.74 -16.53
C ASP A 140 54.15 15.39 -16.58
N GLN A 141 53.21 14.69 -17.22
CA GLN A 141 51.85 15.18 -17.53
C GLN A 141 51.05 15.56 -16.26
N PHE A 142 51.53 15.14 -15.09
CA PHE A 142 50.93 15.37 -13.78
C PHE A 142 51.17 16.78 -13.21
N GLU A 143 52.31 17.44 -13.49
CA GLU A 143 52.63 18.76 -12.91
C GLU A 143 52.03 19.94 -13.69
N VAL A 144 51.84 19.81 -15.00
CA VAL A 144 51.25 20.88 -15.85
C VAL A 144 49.76 21.09 -15.54
N ARG A 145 49.05 20.04 -15.13
CA ARG A 145 47.61 20.12 -14.82
C ARG A 145 47.32 20.91 -13.55
N ARG A 146 48.13 20.78 -12.50
CA ARG A 146 47.90 21.51 -11.24
C ARG A 146 47.96 23.03 -11.40
N THR A 147 48.89 23.54 -12.20
CA THR A 147 49.06 24.99 -12.36
C THR A 147 48.04 25.62 -13.29
N ARG A 148 47.42 24.86 -14.20
CA ARG A 148 46.32 25.34 -15.05
C ARG A 148 44.96 25.25 -14.34
N GLU A 149 44.77 24.28 -13.46
CA GLU A 149 43.55 24.15 -12.65
C GLU A 149 43.47 25.20 -11.54
N GLN A 150 44.59 25.63 -10.94
CA GLN A 150 44.57 26.71 -9.95
C GLN A 150 44.37 28.12 -10.55
N SER A 151 44.66 28.36 -11.83
CA SER A 151 44.45 29.67 -12.46
C SER A 151 43.09 29.82 -13.15
N LEU A 152 42.32 28.73 -13.28
CA LEU A 152 40.94 28.75 -13.79
C LEU A 152 39.89 28.62 -12.68
N LEU A 153 40.34 28.48 -11.42
CA LEU A 153 39.56 28.72 -10.21
C LEU A 153 39.35 30.24 -10.00
N GLY A 154 38.71 30.86 -10.98
CA GLY A 154 37.97 32.10 -10.83
C GLY A 154 36.48 31.77 -10.87
N ASP A 155 35.86 31.81 -9.68
CA ASP A 155 34.44 32.04 -9.46
C ASP A 155 33.42 31.11 -10.16
N TYR A 156 33.43 29.81 -9.82
CA TYR A 156 32.34 28.88 -10.14
C TYR A 156 32.09 27.85 -9.01
N SER A 157 31.99 28.34 -7.77
CA SER A 157 31.65 27.52 -6.60
C SER A 157 30.17 27.09 -6.55
N GLU A 158 29.35 27.40 -7.57
CA GLU A 158 27.89 27.13 -7.57
C GLU A 158 27.41 26.02 -8.53
N LEU A 159 28.28 25.31 -9.26
CA LEU A 159 27.81 24.48 -10.39
C LEU A 159 28.25 23.01 -10.45
N PHE A 160 28.91 22.49 -9.41
CA PHE A 160 29.23 21.05 -9.34
C PHE A 160 29.06 20.50 -7.92
N GLU A 161 27.81 20.37 -7.48
CA GLU A 161 27.44 19.27 -6.60
C GLU A 161 26.98 18.12 -7.48
N THR A 162 27.74 17.03 -7.45
CA THR A 162 27.30 15.72 -7.92
C THR A 162 25.96 15.42 -7.27
N LYS A 163 24.88 15.40 -8.04
CA LYS A 163 23.56 14.92 -7.59
C LYS A 163 23.71 13.44 -7.23
N GLU A 164 24.08 13.16 -5.99
CA GLU A 164 23.39 12.11 -5.26
C GLU A 164 21.91 12.40 -5.48
N GLU A 165 21.17 11.49 -6.10
CA GLU A 165 19.70 11.53 -6.05
C GLU A 165 19.30 11.24 -4.60
N LYS A 166 19.53 12.23 -3.72
CA LYS A 166 18.98 12.29 -2.38
C LYS A 166 17.48 12.34 -2.59
N MET A 167 16.83 11.18 -2.50
CA MET A 167 15.39 11.08 -2.31
C MET A 167 15.08 11.91 -1.06
N PRO A 168 14.54 13.12 -1.21
CA PRO A 168 14.50 14.02 -0.08
C PRO A 168 13.40 13.55 0.86
N SER A 169 13.72 13.45 2.14
CA SER A 169 12.77 13.09 3.20
C SER A 169 12.09 14.33 3.75
N CYS A 170 10.84 14.19 4.18
CA CYS A 170 10.22 15.19 5.05
C CYS A 170 10.80 15.08 6.45
N ASP A 171 11.39 16.15 6.97
CA ASP A 171 11.99 16.17 8.31
C ASP A 171 10.96 15.98 9.43
N GLU A 172 9.69 16.32 9.18
CA GLU A 172 8.61 16.23 10.16
C GLU A 172 7.94 14.84 10.21
N CYS A 173 7.69 14.20 9.06
CA CYS A 173 6.98 12.91 9.03
C CYS A 173 7.82 11.72 8.50
N GLY A 174 9.06 11.96 8.06
CA GLY A 174 10.00 10.93 7.62
C GLY A 174 9.71 10.30 6.24
N LEU A 175 8.67 10.74 5.52
CA LEU A 175 8.35 10.21 4.19
C LEU A 175 9.40 10.63 3.14
N MET A 176 9.80 9.69 2.29
CA MET A 176 10.79 9.88 1.23
C MET A 176 10.10 10.21 -0.10
N PHE A 177 10.63 11.17 -0.86
CA PHE A 177 10.08 11.59 -2.14
C PHE A 177 11.04 11.31 -3.30
N GLU A 178 10.50 11.21 -4.52
CA GLU A 178 11.31 10.99 -5.73
C GLU A 178 12.08 12.27 -6.11
N ASN A 179 11.55 13.44 -5.76
CA ASN A 179 12.19 14.72 -6.02
C ASN A 179 11.75 15.79 -5.00
N VAL A 180 12.50 16.89 -4.94
CA VAL A 180 12.27 17.99 -3.99
C VAL A 180 10.92 18.68 -4.22
N SER A 181 10.40 18.69 -5.46
CA SER A 181 9.09 19.29 -5.76
C SER A 181 7.95 18.49 -5.13
N ASP A 182 8.05 17.15 -5.11
CA ASP A 182 7.10 16.28 -4.44
C ASP A 182 7.18 16.41 -2.92
N LEU A 183 8.40 16.55 -2.37
CA LEU A 183 8.59 16.91 -0.96
C LEU A 183 7.97 18.27 -0.64
N MET A 184 8.22 19.31 -1.45
CA MET A 184 7.65 20.65 -1.23
C MET A 184 6.12 20.63 -1.32
N ARG A 185 5.55 19.86 -2.26
CA ARG A 185 4.09 19.67 -2.36
C ARG A 185 3.58 18.99 -1.10
N HIS A 186 4.23 17.92 -0.65
CA HIS A 186 3.91 17.25 0.59
C HIS A 186 3.97 18.21 1.79
N VAL A 187 5.09 18.88 2.04
CA VAL A 187 5.26 19.87 3.12
C VAL A 187 4.19 20.96 3.06
N LYS A 188 3.90 21.50 1.87
CA LYS A 188 2.97 22.64 1.71
C LYS A 188 1.49 22.28 1.80
N THR A 189 1.09 21.05 1.43
CA THR A 189 -0.33 20.70 1.27
C THR A 189 -0.79 19.49 2.07
N TRP A 190 0.12 18.61 2.49
CA TRP A 190 -0.23 17.24 2.87
C TRP A 190 0.65 16.61 3.96
N CYS A 191 1.57 17.38 4.54
CA CYS A 191 2.42 16.91 5.64
C CYS A 191 1.61 16.94 6.93
N PRO A 192 1.32 15.78 7.56
CA PRO A 192 0.45 15.69 8.74
C PRO A 192 0.98 16.48 9.94
N GLU A 193 2.30 16.62 10.02
CA GLU A 193 3.03 17.25 11.13
C GLU A 193 3.40 18.73 10.83
N ASN A 194 3.20 19.22 9.60
CA ASN A 194 3.52 20.62 9.27
C ASN A 194 2.40 21.57 9.72
N ASN A 195 2.53 22.07 10.95
CA ASN A 195 1.57 22.99 11.56
C ASN A 195 1.66 24.44 11.06
N ASP A 196 2.60 24.79 10.16
CA ASP A 196 2.77 26.16 9.69
C ASP A 196 2.66 26.24 8.16
N LEU A 197 1.52 26.78 7.71
CA LEU A 197 1.26 27.54 6.47
C LEU A 197 -0.15 27.32 5.87
N LYS A 198 -1.18 27.15 6.71
CA LYS A 198 -2.54 27.60 6.35
C LYS A 198 -2.68 29.10 6.66
N ARG A 199 -2.11 29.98 5.82
CA ARG A 199 -2.68 31.31 5.55
C ARG A 199 -1.91 32.06 4.44
N LYS A 200 -2.68 32.42 3.40
CA LYS A 200 -2.36 33.30 2.25
C LYS A 200 -1.68 32.64 1.05
N PHE A 201 -2.49 32.10 0.14
CA PHE A 201 -2.38 32.52 -1.27
C PHE A 201 -3.72 32.23 -1.96
N ASN A 202 -4.49 33.30 -2.16
CA ASN A 202 -5.66 33.32 -3.01
C ASN A 202 -5.21 33.97 -4.33
N GLU A 203 -5.83 33.52 -5.42
CA GLU A 203 -5.92 34.16 -6.75
C GLU A 203 -4.75 34.02 -7.74
N GLU A 204 -5.16 33.74 -9.00
CA GLU A 204 -4.43 33.65 -10.26
C GLU A 204 -3.53 32.42 -10.50
N TYR A 205 -4.03 31.45 -11.28
CA TYR A 205 -3.53 31.19 -12.64
C TYR A 205 -4.46 30.23 -13.40
N GLU A 206 -4.77 30.61 -14.63
CA GLU A 206 -5.58 29.88 -15.61
C GLU A 206 -4.86 28.65 -16.21
N ASP A 207 -5.68 27.68 -16.61
CA ASP A 207 -5.55 26.68 -17.69
C ASP A 207 -4.35 25.71 -17.78
N ILE A 208 -4.64 24.44 -17.45
CA ILE A 208 -4.12 23.26 -18.16
C ILE A 208 -5.29 22.29 -18.43
N PRO A 209 -5.52 21.84 -19.68
CA PRO A 209 -6.74 21.10 -20.04
C PRO A 209 -6.67 19.63 -19.64
N SER A 210 -7.37 19.26 -18.55
CA SER A 210 -7.63 17.86 -18.21
C SER A 210 -8.95 17.38 -18.83
N LYS A 211 -8.86 16.74 -19.99
CA LYS A 211 -9.98 15.95 -20.53
C LYS A 211 -10.04 14.60 -19.82
N LYS A 212 -10.84 14.53 -18.76
CA LYS A 212 -11.92 13.53 -18.57
C LYS A 212 -12.76 14.00 -17.38
N PHE A 213 -13.90 14.60 -17.72
CA PHE A 213 -14.96 15.02 -16.80
C PHE A 213 -15.41 13.82 -15.95
N LYS A 214 -14.83 13.63 -14.76
CA LYS A 214 -15.61 13.09 -13.63
C LYS A 214 -16.36 14.31 -13.10
N LYS A 215 -17.68 14.30 -13.25
CA LYS A 215 -18.54 15.28 -12.58
C LYS A 215 -18.24 15.13 -11.09
N GLU A 216 -17.50 16.07 -10.52
CA GLU A 216 -17.23 16.10 -9.08
C GLU A 216 -18.59 16.06 -8.39
N ILE A 217 -18.83 15.00 -7.63
CA ILE A 217 -20.03 14.90 -6.81
C ILE A 217 -19.89 15.99 -5.76
N GLN A 218 -20.70 17.05 -5.88
CA GLN A 218 -20.73 18.13 -4.91
C GLN A 218 -21.35 17.59 -3.61
N ILE A 219 -20.49 17.21 -2.67
CA ILE A 219 -20.86 16.98 -1.28
C ILE A 219 -20.63 18.33 -0.59
N GLU A 220 -21.66 18.86 0.08
CA GLU A 220 -21.48 20.05 0.92
C GLU A 220 -20.40 19.76 1.98
N ASP A 221 -19.48 20.72 2.16
CA ASP A 221 -18.45 20.63 3.19
C ASP A 221 -19.12 20.63 4.58
N GLY A 222 -19.19 19.44 5.18
CA GLY A 222 -19.83 19.18 6.47
C GLY A 222 -18.86 18.66 7.51
N GLU A 223 -17.54 18.88 7.34
CA GLU A 223 -16.50 18.41 8.24
C GLU A 223 -16.74 18.89 9.68
N ASP A 224 -17.10 20.16 9.83
CA ASP A 224 -17.45 20.76 11.12
C ASP A 224 -18.56 20.01 11.86
N ASP A 225 -19.54 19.48 11.14
CA ASP A 225 -20.66 18.74 11.76
C ASP A 225 -20.21 17.36 12.25
N VAL A 226 -19.24 16.74 11.57
CA VAL A 226 -18.63 15.48 12.02
C VAL A 226 -17.81 15.74 13.29
N PHE A 227 -16.96 16.76 13.31
CA PHE A 227 -16.17 17.11 14.49
C PHE A 227 -17.04 17.51 15.68
N LYS A 228 -18.12 18.26 15.46
CA LYS A 228 -19.08 18.59 16.54
C LYS A 228 -19.73 17.33 17.12
N LYS A 229 -20.07 16.33 16.30
CA LYS A 229 -20.61 15.05 16.81
C LYS A 229 -19.59 14.27 17.61
N LEU A 230 -18.35 14.16 17.12
CA LEU A 230 -17.28 13.47 17.85
C LEU A 230 -16.98 14.16 19.19
N ALA A 231 -16.92 15.50 19.19
CA ALA A 231 -16.72 16.29 20.40
C ALA A 231 -17.88 16.13 21.39
N LYS A 232 -19.12 16.02 20.89
CA LYS A 232 -20.27 15.70 21.74
C LYS A 232 -20.12 14.32 22.38
N TYR A 233 -19.81 13.28 21.59
CA TYR A 233 -19.61 11.93 22.14
C TYR A 233 -18.49 11.85 23.18
N ALA A 234 -17.40 12.60 22.99
CA ALA A 234 -16.33 12.67 23.97
C ALA A 234 -16.80 13.30 25.29
N ARG A 235 -17.65 14.34 25.22
CA ARG A 235 -18.25 14.98 26.40
C ARG A 235 -19.25 14.08 27.11
N ASP A 236 -20.14 13.46 26.36
CA ASP A 236 -21.16 12.55 26.89
C ASP A 236 -20.49 11.42 27.70
N GLU A 237 -19.34 10.89 27.26
CA GLU A 237 -18.57 9.89 28.02
C GLU A 237 -17.85 10.42 29.27
N THR A 238 -17.72 11.74 29.43
CA THR A 238 -17.11 12.37 30.62
C THR A 238 -18.15 13.00 31.54
N GLU A 239 -19.44 12.87 31.22
CA GLU A 239 -20.53 13.54 31.91
C GLU A 239 -20.58 13.15 33.40
N ASP A 240 -20.51 11.86 33.73
CA ASP A 240 -20.51 11.40 35.13
C ASP A 240 -19.32 11.98 35.95
N LEU A 241 -18.12 11.97 35.35
CA LEU A 241 -16.92 12.54 35.99
C LEU A 241 -17.01 14.07 36.12
N TRP A 242 -17.72 14.71 35.19
CA TRP A 242 -17.99 16.13 35.24
C TRP A 242 -18.93 16.47 36.38
N GLU A 243 -20.03 15.73 36.52
CA GLU A 243 -20.99 15.87 37.61
C GLU A 243 -20.32 15.68 38.97
N GLU A 244 -19.52 14.62 39.14
CA GLU A 244 -18.78 14.38 40.38
C GLU A 244 -17.85 15.54 40.76
N LYS A 245 -17.13 16.10 39.76
CA LYS A 245 -16.24 17.25 39.96
C LYS A 245 -17.02 18.51 40.34
N VAL A 246 -18.16 18.78 39.71
CA VAL A 246 -19.03 19.92 40.03
C VAL A 246 -19.53 19.82 41.47
N ASP A 247 -20.06 18.65 41.85
CA ASP A 247 -20.57 18.39 43.21
C ASP A 247 -19.49 18.58 44.27
N LYS A 248 -18.28 18.11 44.00
CA LYS A 248 -17.12 18.31 44.88
C LYS A 248 -16.80 19.80 45.08
N TYR A 249 -16.88 20.61 44.04
CA TYR A 249 -16.61 22.05 44.16
C TYR A 249 -17.74 22.79 44.90
N LEU A 250 -18.99 22.41 44.67
CA LEU A 250 -20.14 22.95 45.41
C LEU A 250 -20.04 22.65 46.92
N LYS A 251 -19.70 21.41 47.29
CA LYS A 251 -19.48 21.01 48.68
C LYS A 251 -18.35 21.78 49.36
N ASN A 252 -17.38 22.26 48.59
CA ASN A 252 -16.27 23.10 49.07
C ASN A 252 -16.62 24.61 49.12
N GLY A 253 -17.89 24.98 48.95
CA GLY A 253 -18.38 26.36 49.09
C GLY A 253 -18.16 27.24 47.85
N MET A 254 -17.83 26.65 46.70
CA MET A 254 -17.68 27.37 45.44
C MET A 254 -19.06 27.68 44.83
N SER A 255 -19.17 28.81 44.12
CA SER A 255 -20.40 29.15 43.39
C SER A 255 -20.65 28.17 42.24
N GLU A 256 -21.91 27.95 41.87
CA GLU A 256 -22.28 26.99 40.82
C GLU A 256 -21.63 27.28 39.47
N THR A 257 -21.57 28.55 39.08
CA THR A 257 -20.93 28.99 37.83
C THR A 257 -19.44 28.73 37.83
N GLU A 258 -18.77 28.96 38.97
CA GLU A 258 -17.34 28.75 39.12
C GLU A 258 -16.98 27.26 39.23
N ALA A 259 -17.82 26.46 39.89
CA ALA A 259 -17.72 25.01 39.95
C ALA A 259 -17.79 24.37 38.55
N LYS A 260 -18.78 24.75 37.74
CA LYS A 260 -18.93 24.29 36.35
C LYS A 260 -17.74 24.69 35.48
N HIS A 261 -17.29 25.94 35.58
CA HIS A 261 -16.11 26.40 34.85
C HIS A 261 -14.85 25.64 35.23
N ARG A 262 -14.68 25.35 36.52
CA ARG A 262 -13.52 24.62 37.04
C ARG A 262 -13.56 23.14 36.64
N ALA A 263 -14.73 22.51 36.62
CA ALA A 263 -14.93 21.15 36.13
C ALA A 263 -14.60 21.04 34.63
N ASN A 264 -15.16 21.93 33.79
CA ASN A 264 -14.86 22.01 32.35
C ASN A 264 -13.35 22.14 32.09
N ARG A 265 -12.68 23.05 32.79
CA ARG A 265 -11.23 23.26 32.61
C ARG A 265 -10.41 22.03 33.02
N LYS A 266 -10.89 21.26 33.99
CA LYS A 266 -10.20 20.07 34.52
C LYS A 266 -10.46 18.80 33.74
N LEU A 267 -11.51 18.76 32.91
CA LEU A 267 -11.83 17.63 32.04
C LEU A 267 -11.46 17.87 30.59
N ARG A 268 -11.06 19.10 30.23
CA ARG A 268 -10.74 19.46 28.85
C ARG A 268 -9.68 18.55 28.22
N ASP A 269 -8.66 18.17 28.96
CA ASP A 269 -7.59 17.30 28.44
C ASP A 269 -8.13 15.87 28.26
N ASP A 270 -8.89 15.36 29.23
CA ASP A 270 -9.56 14.03 29.14
C ASP A 270 -10.58 13.98 27.98
N GLU A 271 -11.37 15.04 27.79
CA GLU A 271 -12.30 15.21 26.66
C GLU A 271 -11.56 15.26 25.32
N LEU A 272 -10.41 15.93 25.27
CA LEU A 272 -9.57 16.02 24.08
C LEU A 272 -9.00 14.64 23.73
N ASP A 273 -8.49 13.91 24.70
CA ASP A 273 -7.95 12.56 24.49
C ASP A 273 -9.03 11.61 23.94
N LYS A 274 -10.23 11.64 24.52
CA LYS A 274 -11.38 10.86 24.02
C LYS A 274 -11.79 11.29 22.62
N PHE A 275 -11.82 12.58 22.33
CA PHE A 275 -12.10 13.09 20.99
C PHE A 275 -11.07 12.59 19.98
N MET A 276 -9.77 12.69 20.32
CA MET A 276 -8.67 12.25 19.47
C MET A 276 -8.72 10.75 19.20
N TRP A 277 -9.00 9.94 20.23
CA TRP A 277 -9.19 8.50 20.08
C TRP A 277 -10.36 8.17 19.15
N LYS A 278 -11.51 8.83 19.31
CA LYS A 278 -12.67 8.64 18.42
C LYS A 278 -12.36 9.05 16.98
N TYR A 279 -11.64 10.15 16.79
CA TYR A 279 -11.21 10.59 15.46
C TYR A 279 -10.24 9.59 14.82
N ALA A 280 -9.25 9.09 15.57
CA ALA A 280 -8.32 8.07 15.11
C ALA A 280 -9.05 6.80 14.66
N ASN A 281 -10.05 6.33 15.43
CA ASN A 281 -10.89 5.20 15.04
C ASN A 281 -11.71 5.48 13.80
N LEU A 282 -12.31 6.68 13.68
CA LEU A 282 -13.03 7.06 12.47
C LEU A 282 -12.14 6.99 11.23
N VAL A 283 -10.92 7.51 11.31
CA VAL A 283 -9.93 7.43 10.22
C VAL A 283 -9.58 5.98 9.92
N HIS A 284 -9.32 5.17 10.94
CA HIS A 284 -9.03 3.75 10.81
C HIS A 284 -10.16 3.01 10.05
N TYR A 285 -11.42 3.22 10.45
CA TYR A 285 -12.58 2.62 9.78
C TYR A 285 -12.73 3.09 8.34
N ILE A 286 -12.52 4.38 8.05
CA ILE A 286 -12.56 4.90 6.67
C ILE A 286 -11.51 4.20 5.80
N LEU A 287 -10.30 3.99 6.32
CA LEU A 287 -9.23 3.32 5.58
C LEU A 287 -9.55 1.84 5.31
N GLN A 288 -10.09 1.12 6.29
CA GLN A 288 -10.52 -0.27 6.10
C GLN A 288 -11.69 -0.37 5.10
N LEU A 289 -12.71 0.49 5.24
CA LEU A 289 -13.88 0.49 4.38
C LEU A 289 -13.51 0.81 2.93
N ARG A 290 -12.47 1.63 2.67
CA ARG A 290 -11.99 1.94 1.32
C ARG A 290 -11.58 0.69 0.53
N VAL A 291 -11.13 -0.37 1.19
CA VAL A 291 -10.75 -1.64 0.55
C VAL A 291 -11.84 -2.72 0.67
N GLY A 292 -12.87 -2.50 1.49
CA GLY A 292 -13.95 -3.45 1.75
C GLY A 292 -14.83 -3.71 0.53
N ARG A 293 -15.08 -4.99 0.21
CA ARG A 293 -15.87 -5.40 -0.97
C ARG A 293 -17.30 -4.87 -0.92
N LEU A 294 -17.99 -5.05 0.20
CA LEU A 294 -19.38 -4.59 0.38
C LEU A 294 -19.46 -3.06 0.31
N HIS A 295 -18.59 -2.37 1.04
CA HIS A 295 -18.54 -0.91 1.04
C HIS A 295 -18.30 -0.34 -0.37
N LEU A 296 -17.39 -0.94 -1.15
CA LEU A 296 -17.17 -0.54 -2.55
C LEU A 296 -18.42 -0.74 -3.43
N LYS A 297 -19.21 -1.81 -3.22
CA LYS A 297 -20.50 -1.98 -3.92
C LYS A 297 -21.49 -0.87 -3.53
N VAL A 298 -21.59 -0.56 -2.24
CA VAL A 298 -22.46 0.49 -1.70
C VAL A 298 -22.10 1.85 -2.30
N VAL A 299 -20.82 2.24 -2.25
CA VAL A 299 -20.33 3.52 -2.78
C VAL A 299 -20.57 3.64 -4.28
N LYS A 300 -20.21 2.61 -5.08
CA LYS A 300 -20.48 2.62 -6.53
C LYS A 300 -21.96 2.79 -6.87
N PHE A 301 -22.85 2.20 -6.05
CA PHE A 301 -24.29 2.36 -6.24
C PHE A 301 -24.76 3.78 -5.89
N ILE A 302 -24.23 4.38 -4.82
CA ILE A 302 -24.49 5.79 -4.47
C ILE A 302 -24.02 6.72 -5.60
N GLU A 303 -22.79 6.54 -6.08
CA GLU A 303 -22.22 7.34 -7.18
C GLU A 303 -23.11 7.26 -8.43
N LYS A 304 -23.60 6.07 -8.78
CA LYS A 304 -24.53 5.87 -9.90
C LYS A 304 -25.83 6.68 -9.69
N LEU A 305 -26.46 6.57 -8.52
CA LEU A 305 -27.71 7.30 -8.23
C LEU A 305 -27.51 8.82 -8.27
N VAL A 306 -26.37 9.31 -7.80
CA VAL A 306 -26.04 10.73 -7.81
C VAL A 306 -25.77 11.21 -9.23
N GLN A 307 -25.08 10.42 -10.07
CA GLN A 307 -24.91 10.71 -11.50
C GLN A 307 -26.25 10.79 -12.24
N GLU A 308 -27.23 9.97 -11.85
CA GLU A 308 -28.61 9.99 -12.34
C GLU A 308 -29.45 11.15 -11.79
N GLY A 309 -28.89 11.98 -10.90
CA GLY A 309 -29.53 13.19 -10.36
C GLY A 309 -30.23 13.01 -9.02
N THR A 310 -30.02 11.89 -8.33
CA THR A 310 -30.54 11.67 -6.97
C THR A 310 -29.71 12.47 -5.95
N GLU A 311 -30.39 13.16 -5.03
CA GLU A 311 -29.72 13.83 -3.90
C GLU A 311 -28.87 12.85 -3.08
N TYR A 312 -27.66 13.27 -2.69
CA TYR A 312 -26.68 12.43 -2.00
C TYR A 312 -27.23 11.72 -0.75
N LYS A 313 -27.94 12.44 0.13
CA LYS A 313 -28.56 11.86 1.34
C LYS A 313 -29.63 10.80 1.00
N LYS A 314 -30.37 11.00 -0.09
CA LYS A 314 -31.37 10.06 -0.58
C LYS A 314 -30.72 8.83 -1.21
N ALA A 315 -29.64 9.02 -1.98
CA ALA A 315 -28.87 7.95 -2.58
C ALA A 315 -28.28 7.01 -1.51
N ILE A 316 -27.72 7.55 -0.41
CA ILE A 316 -27.25 6.77 0.73
C ILE A 316 -28.36 5.88 1.31
N LYS A 317 -29.55 6.47 1.58
CA LYS A 317 -30.69 5.70 2.13
C LYS A 317 -31.13 4.57 1.20
N MET A 318 -31.12 4.82 -0.11
CA MET A 318 -31.46 3.79 -1.11
C MET A 318 -30.39 2.68 -1.15
N ALA A 319 -29.11 3.03 -1.02
CA ALA A 319 -28.02 2.07 -0.98
C ALA A 319 -28.09 1.17 0.25
N ILE A 320 -28.29 1.76 1.44
CA ILE A 320 -28.42 0.99 2.69
C ILE A 320 -29.61 0.01 2.60
N ARG A 321 -30.75 0.43 2.05
CA ARG A 321 -31.90 -0.48 1.85
C ARG A 321 -31.62 -1.61 0.87
N LYS A 322 -30.90 -1.32 -0.21
CA LYS A 322 -30.55 -2.32 -1.23
C LYS A 322 -29.61 -3.39 -0.68
N TYR A 323 -28.62 -2.97 0.10
CA TYR A 323 -27.61 -3.85 0.68
C TYR A 323 -27.96 -4.27 2.11
N LYS A 324 -29.23 -4.12 2.54
CA LYS A 324 -29.65 -4.40 3.91
C LYS A 324 -29.28 -5.82 4.33
N ASN A 325 -29.65 -6.82 3.54
CA ASN A 325 -29.39 -8.22 3.87
C ASN A 325 -27.88 -8.52 3.95
N GLU A 326 -27.07 -7.97 3.04
CA GLU A 326 -25.61 -8.13 3.10
C GLU A 326 -24.99 -7.42 4.33
N LEU A 327 -25.64 -6.39 4.87
CA LEU A 327 -25.23 -5.73 6.12
C LEU A 327 -25.76 -6.45 7.37
N ASP A 328 -26.94 -7.07 7.27
CA ASP A 328 -27.60 -7.85 8.33
C ASP A 328 -26.75 -9.06 8.72
N ASN A 329 -26.15 -9.73 7.74
CA ASN A 329 -25.26 -10.87 7.99
C ASN A 329 -24.11 -10.55 8.96
N TYR A 330 -23.61 -9.31 8.97
CA TYR A 330 -22.56 -8.91 9.92
C TYR A 330 -23.08 -8.70 11.35
N LEU A 331 -24.39 -8.51 11.53
CA LEU A 331 -25.00 -8.49 12.86
C LEU A 331 -25.13 -9.91 13.40
N ASP A 332 -25.48 -10.86 12.54
CA ASP A 332 -25.57 -12.27 12.90
C ASP A 332 -24.18 -12.85 13.25
N GLU A 333 -23.15 -12.51 12.46
CA GLU A 333 -21.75 -12.92 12.73
C GLU A 333 -21.24 -12.42 14.11
N VAL A 334 -21.61 -11.22 14.54
CA VAL A 334 -21.22 -10.68 15.86
C VAL A 334 -21.94 -11.40 17.00
N ILE A 335 -23.18 -11.85 16.79
CA ILE A 335 -23.95 -12.61 17.79
C ILE A 335 -23.35 -14.01 17.95
N GLU A 336 -22.95 -14.67 16.84
CA GLU A 336 -22.31 -15.99 16.88
C GLU A 336 -20.93 -15.97 17.55
N GLU A 337 -20.17 -14.86 17.43
CA GLU A 337 -18.89 -14.68 18.13
C GLU A 337 -19.07 -14.47 19.65
N GLU A 338 -20.14 -13.79 20.09
CA GLU A 338 -20.45 -13.60 21.52
C GLU A 338 -21.01 -14.88 22.18
N GLU A 339 -21.75 -15.72 21.45
CA GLU A 339 -22.28 -17.01 21.97
C GLU A 339 -21.23 -18.15 21.96
N GLY A 340 -20.12 -17.99 21.23
CA GLY A 340 -19.03 -18.96 21.15
C GLY A 340 -17.98 -18.88 22.28
N GLU A 341 -17.95 -17.79 23.06
CA GLU A 341 -16.99 -17.60 24.16
C GLU A 341 -17.49 -18.13 25.52
N ASP A 342 -18.78 -18.48 25.66
CA ASP A 342 -19.35 -19.01 26.91
C ASP A 342 -19.32 -20.56 26.98
N GLY A 343 -18.69 -21.23 26.01
CA GLY A 343 -18.77 -22.70 25.84
C GLY A 343 -17.58 -23.53 26.30
N GLU A 344 -16.47 -22.94 26.75
CA GLU A 344 -15.27 -23.69 27.16
C GLU A 344 -14.84 -23.34 28.59
N GLN A 345 -15.57 -23.86 29.57
CA GLN A 345 -14.97 -24.22 30.86
C GLN A 345 -14.55 -25.69 30.80
N GLU A 346 -13.28 -25.89 30.42
CA GLU A 346 -12.50 -27.02 30.93
C GLU A 346 -12.33 -26.83 32.44
N ASP A 347 -13.00 -27.66 33.24
CA ASP A 347 -12.52 -27.99 34.58
C ASP A 347 -12.40 -29.52 34.65
N GLY A 348 -11.16 -29.98 34.53
CA GLY A 348 -10.77 -31.35 34.83
C GLY A 348 -10.70 -31.60 36.33
N ASP A 349 -11.09 -32.81 36.68
CA ASP A 349 -10.62 -33.65 37.77
C ASP A 349 -10.49 -33.04 39.18
N ASP A 350 -11.46 -33.38 40.04
CA ASP A 350 -11.16 -33.75 41.43
C ASP A 350 -12.00 -35.00 41.78
N ASP A 351 -11.30 -36.13 41.95
CA ASP A 351 -11.77 -37.34 42.61
C ASP A 351 -12.06 -37.04 44.09
N ASP A 352 -13.22 -37.44 44.63
CA ASP A 352 -13.28 -38.29 45.85
C ASP A 352 -14.71 -38.80 46.13
N GLU A 353 -14.72 -39.98 46.74
CA GLU A 353 -15.76 -40.99 46.92
C GLU A 353 -17.00 -40.61 47.75
N GLY A 354 -18.10 -41.33 47.53
CA GLY A 354 -19.19 -41.43 48.52
C GLY A 354 -20.51 -42.00 47.99
N ASP A 355 -20.68 -43.31 48.14
CA ASP A 355 -21.88 -44.14 48.02
C ASP A 355 -23.24 -43.46 48.35
N GLU A 356 -24.29 -43.81 47.60
CA GLU A 356 -25.40 -44.66 48.09
C GLU A 356 -26.49 -44.88 47.01
N GLU A 357 -26.60 -46.14 46.60
CA GLU A 357 -27.79 -47.00 46.47
C GLU A 357 -29.05 -46.61 45.65
N GLY A 358 -29.41 -47.55 44.74
CA GLY A 358 -30.79 -47.97 44.42
C GLY A 358 -31.45 -47.24 43.23
N GLU A 359 -32.14 -47.87 42.28
CA GLU A 359 -32.70 -49.22 42.11
C GLU A 359 -32.97 -49.43 40.60
N GLU A 360 -32.65 -50.65 40.13
CA GLU A 360 -33.46 -51.56 39.31
C GLU A 360 -34.20 -51.10 38.04
N GLY A 361 -33.99 -51.87 36.97
CA GLY A 361 -34.82 -51.87 35.76
C GLY A 361 -34.19 -52.67 34.62
N ASP A 362 -34.13 -53.99 34.79
CA ASP A 362 -33.88 -54.98 33.72
C ASP A 362 -35.02 -54.95 32.67
N ASP A 363 -34.71 -55.21 31.41
CA ASP A 363 -35.37 -56.27 30.62
C ASP A 363 -34.74 -56.38 29.21
N ASP A 364 -34.59 -57.65 28.82
CA ASP A 364 -33.85 -58.22 27.69
C ASP A 364 -34.56 -58.14 26.32
N ASP A 365 -33.80 -58.59 25.30
CA ASP A 365 -34.20 -59.48 24.18
C ASP A 365 -33.96 -58.96 22.74
N ASP A 366 -32.79 -59.39 22.24
CA ASP A 366 -32.49 -60.19 21.03
C ASP A 366 -33.50 -60.40 19.85
N GLU A 367 -32.86 -60.71 18.70
CA GLU A 367 -33.31 -61.39 17.45
C GLU A 367 -34.01 -60.52 16.37
N GLU A 368 -33.40 -60.27 15.20
CA GLU A 368 -33.08 -61.11 14.01
C GLU A 368 -34.21 -61.26 12.96
N GLU A 369 -33.77 -61.27 11.69
CA GLU A 369 -34.50 -61.57 10.42
C GLU A 369 -35.47 -60.49 9.86
N GLY A 370 -35.53 -60.18 8.57
CA GLY A 370 -34.88 -60.74 7.39
C GLY A 370 -35.29 -60.01 6.09
N GLU A 371 -34.50 -60.27 5.05
CA GLU A 371 -34.83 -60.44 3.62
C GLU A 371 -35.75 -59.46 2.87
N GLY A 372 -35.25 -59.02 1.70
CA GLY A 372 -36.04 -58.36 0.67
C GLY A 372 -35.18 -57.85 -0.50
N ASP A 373 -34.52 -58.77 -1.20
CA ASP A 373 -34.04 -58.57 -2.57
C ASP A 373 -35.23 -58.25 -3.50
N ASP A 374 -35.02 -57.39 -4.49
CA ASP A 374 -35.42 -57.65 -5.89
C ASP A 374 -34.77 -56.59 -6.80
N ASP A 375 -33.76 -57.08 -7.51
CA ASP A 375 -33.12 -56.51 -8.70
C ASP A 375 -34.07 -56.47 -9.91
N ILE A 376 -33.53 -55.96 -11.04
CA ILE A 376 -33.87 -56.19 -12.45
C ILE A 376 -34.68 -55.04 -13.09
N ASP A 377 -34.00 -54.14 -13.82
CA ASP A 377 -33.64 -54.20 -15.27
C ASP A 377 -34.86 -53.90 -16.15
N ASP A 378 -34.81 -53.39 -17.37
CA ASP A 378 -33.81 -52.87 -18.30
C ASP A 378 -34.64 -52.14 -19.39
N ASP A 379 -33.97 -51.71 -20.45
CA ASP A 379 -34.45 -51.35 -21.80
C ASP A 379 -34.33 -49.84 -22.09
N GLU A 380 -33.20 -49.38 -22.62
CA GLU A 380 -32.72 -49.51 -24.03
C GLU A 380 -33.57 -48.67 -25.00
N GLU A 381 -32.98 -47.58 -25.52
CA GLU A 381 -32.60 -47.37 -26.94
C GLU A 381 -33.75 -46.66 -27.72
N GLU A 382 -33.61 -45.76 -28.70
CA GLU A 382 -32.62 -45.39 -29.74
C GLU A 382 -32.74 -43.85 -29.98
N GLU A 383 -31.70 -43.10 -30.38
CA GLU A 383 -31.35 -42.69 -31.77
C GLU A 383 -32.59 -42.26 -32.62
N ASP A 384 -32.72 -41.09 -33.25
CA ASP A 384 -31.87 -40.51 -34.30
C ASP A 384 -32.35 -39.07 -34.69
N ASP A 385 -31.40 -38.31 -35.25
CA ASP A 385 -31.46 -37.32 -36.36
C ASP A 385 -32.66 -36.38 -36.59
N ASP A 386 -32.40 -35.05 -36.50
CA ASP A 386 -32.32 -34.10 -37.65
C ASP A 386 -31.94 -32.67 -37.22
#